data_AF-A0A924LME8-F1
#
_entry.id   AF-A0A924LME8-F1
#
_cell.length_a   1.000
_cell.length_b   1.000
_cell.length_c   1.000
_cell.angle_alpha   90.00
_cell.angle_beta   90.00
_cell.angle_gamma   90.00
#
_symmetry.space_group_name_H-M   'P 1'
#
loop_
_entity.id
_entity.type
_entity.pdbx_description
1 polymer ?
#
loop_
_entity_poly.entity_id
_entity_poly.type
_entity_poly.pdbx_seq_one_letter_code
_entity_poly.pdbx_strand_id
1 'polypeptide(L)'
;MTDADLQALIGSAPVWAFASVLVVSRLGSVCMLLPGLGEAEVPMNIRAGMAFLLTILLLPLLAPALPAMPDSPALLVGWIGGEILIGIWIGWLARLPMLALPIAAQFAAGALGFSNVLQPDLLLGPQSSALSRLFSLAAPVLLLTSGLYIMPLAALVTSYRIFVPGVWLAGGDLASIVVGAVSESFALSLQLGGPFVAAGIVWQIGLGVVARLVPQLQVYFAAMPGLIMGGLVLLALLSAGMLAGWEASIATISPFSGMR
;
A
#
# COMPACT_ATOMS: atom_id res chain seq x y z
N MET A 1 -35.73 -30.26 -6.31
CA MET A 1 -36.10 -28.85 -6.08
C MET A 1 -37.57 -28.75 -6.45
N THR A 2 -38.44 -28.64 -5.46
CA THR A 2 -39.89 -28.52 -5.69
C THR A 2 -40.22 -27.10 -6.16
N ASP A 3 -41.38 -26.88 -6.80
CA ASP A 3 -41.80 -25.53 -7.23
C ASP A 3 -41.90 -24.56 -6.04
N ALA A 4 -42.19 -25.07 -4.84
CA ALA A 4 -42.17 -24.30 -3.60
C ALA A 4 -40.76 -23.85 -3.18
N ASP A 5 -39.74 -24.71 -3.35
CA ASP A 5 -38.33 -24.35 -3.09
C ASP A 5 -37.85 -23.28 -4.07
N LEU A 6 -38.27 -23.38 -5.35
CA LEU A 6 -37.94 -22.40 -6.39
C LEU A 6 -38.56 -21.02 -6.07
N GLN A 7 -39.82 -20.98 -5.65
CA GLN A 7 -40.49 -19.73 -5.27
C GLN A 7 -39.89 -19.11 -4.00
N ALA A 8 -39.51 -19.93 -3.02
CA ALA A 8 -38.80 -19.47 -1.83
C ALA A 8 -37.42 -18.88 -2.18
N LEU A 9 -36.68 -19.53 -3.09
CA LEU A 9 -35.39 -19.03 -3.58
C LEU A 9 -35.53 -17.68 -4.29
N ILE A 10 -36.49 -17.57 -5.21
CA ILE A 10 -36.77 -16.32 -5.94
C ILE A 10 -37.19 -15.20 -4.98
N GLY A 11 -38.02 -15.51 -3.97
CA GLY A 11 -38.42 -14.54 -2.95
C GLY A 11 -37.25 -14.02 -2.10
N SER A 12 -36.20 -14.82 -1.90
CA SER A 12 -35.00 -14.43 -1.17
C SER A 12 -33.96 -13.68 -2.02
N ALA A 13 -34.08 -13.70 -3.34
CA ALA A 13 -33.11 -13.12 -4.26
C ALA A 13 -32.80 -11.63 -4.01
N PRO A 14 -33.77 -10.75 -3.68
CA PRO A 14 -33.48 -9.34 -3.38
C PRO A 14 -32.59 -9.17 -2.14
N VAL A 15 -32.77 -10.00 -1.12
CA VAL A 15 -31.99 -9.97 0.12
C VAL A 15 -30.54 -10.36 -0.16
N TRP A 16 -30.34 -11.43 -0.92
CA TRP A 16 -29.00 -11.86 -1.35
C TRP A 16 -28.33 -10.85 -2.27
N ALA A 17 -29.08 -10.20 -3.17
CA ALA A 17 -28.56 -9.14 -4.03
C ALA A 17 -28.08 -7.94 -3.20
N PHE A 18 -28.89 -7.49 -2.25
CA PHE A 18 -28.53 -6.40 -1.33
C PHE A 18 -27.27 -6.76 -0.50
N ALA A 19 -27.23 -7.94 0.09
CA ALA A 19 -26.09 -8.43 0.85
C ALA A 19 -24.81 -8.46 0.01
N SER A 20 -24.92 -8.94 -1.24
CA SER A 20 -23.82 -8.98 -2.20
C SER A 20 -23.30 -7.58 -2.53
N VAL A 21 -24.18 -6.60 -2.69
CA VAL A 21 -23.82 -5.21 -3.00
C VAL A 21 -23.05 -4.57 -1.85
N LEU A 22 -23.44 -4.80 -0.60
CA LEU A 22 -22.68 -4.29 0.56
C LEU A 22 -21.31 -4.96 0.69
N VAL A 23 -21.24 -6.27 0.51
CA VAL A 23 -19.97 -7.00 0.65
C VAL A 23 -19.02 -6.63 -0.49
N VAL A 24 -19.50 -6.61 -1.74
CA VAL A 24 -18.67 -6.26 -2.91
C VAL A 24 -18.19 -4.80 -2.87
N SER A 25 -18.94 -3.88 -2.26
CA SER A 25 -18.54 -2.48 -2.19
C SER A 25 -17.33 -2.28 -1.27
N ARG A 26 -17.29 -2.95 -0.11
CA ARG A 26 -16.09 -3.00 0.76
C ARG A 26 -14.96 -3.79 0.11
N LEU A 27 -15.22 -5.02 -0.34
CA LEU A 27 -14.15 -5.86 -0.89
C LEU A 27 -13.56 -5.28 -2.18
N GLY A 28 -14.40 -4.75 -3.05
CA GLY A 28 -13.99 -4.10 -4.29
C GLY A 28 -13.08 -2.92 -4.01
N SER A 29 -13.46 -2.04 -3.08
CA SER A 29 -12.64 -0.89 -2.70
C SER A 29 -11.33 -1.30 -2.02
N VAL A 30 -11.32 -2.34 -1.16
CA VAL A 30 -10.06 -2.88 -0.64
C VAL A 30 -9.20 -3.44 -1.77
N CYS A 31 -9.74 -4.30 -2.65
CA CYS A 31 -8.97 -4.93 -3.73
C CYS A 31 -8.37 -3.92 -4.72
N MET A 32 -8.99 -2.75 -4.89
CA MET A 32 -8.45 -1.67 -5.71
C MET A 32 -7.18 -1.04 -5.12
N LEU A 33 -7.00 -1.12 -3.80
CA LEU A 33 -5.87 -0.49 -3.10
C LEU A 33 -4.94 -1.49 -2.41
N LEU A 34 -5.35 -2.73 -2.22
CA LEU A 34 -4.57 -3.74 -1.51
C LEU A 34 -3.23 -3.97 -2.24
N PRO A 35 -2.07 -3.86 -1.56
CA PRO A 35 -0.79 -4.01 -2.22
C PRO A 35 -0.65 -5.40 -2.86
N GLY A 36 -0.06 -5.45 -4.05
CA GLY A 36 0.03 -6.66 -4.87
C GLY A 36 -1.16 -6.88 -5.82
N LEU A 37 -2.38 -6.48 -5.45
CA LEU A 37 -3.57 -6.60 -6.31
C LEU A 37 -3.99 -5.27 -6.93
N GLY A 38 -3.95 -4.20 -6.14
CA GLY A 38 -4.35 -2.85 -6.52
C GLY A 38 -3.33 -2.12 -7.39
N GLU A 39 -2.25 -2.78 -7.83
CA GLU A 39 -1.20 -2.14 -8.62
C GLU A 39 -1.68 -1.76 -10.02
N ALA A 40 -1.11 -0.69 -10.58
CA ALA A 40 -1.48 -0.20 -11.90
C ALA A 40 -1.20 -1.21 -13.03
N GLU A 41 -0.19 -2.05 -12.83
CA GLU A 41 0.19 -3.12 -13.76
C GLU A 41 -0.84 -4.26 -13.80
N VAL A 42 -1.74 -4.35 -12.81
CA VAL A 42 -2.78 -5.38 -12.74
C VAL A 42 -4.04 -4.91 -13.50
N PRO A 43 -4.45 -5.60 -14.57
CA PRO A 43 -5.65 -5.26 -15.33
C PRO A 43 -6.90 -5.15 -14.43
N MET A 44 -7.77 -4.17 -14.73
CA MET A 44 -9.00 -3.94 -13.96
C MET A 44 -9.88 -5.20 -13.88
N ASN A 45 -9.89 -6.00 -14.95
CA ASN A 45 -10.68 -7.24 -15.01
C ASN A 45 -10.22 -8.28 -13.98
N ILE A 46 -8.91 -8.37 -13.71
CA ILE A 46 -8.37 -9.30 -12.70
C ILE A 46 -8.74 -8.80 -11.31
N ARG A 47 -8.61 -7.49 -11.06
CA ARG A 47 -8.99 -6.87 -9.78
C ARG A 47 -10.47 -7.06 -9.48
N ALA A 48 -11.35 -6.77 -10.44
CA ALA A 48 -12.78 -6.98 -10.31
C ALA A 48 -13.11 -8.47 -10.11
N GLY A 49 -12.50 -9.36 -10.91
CA GLY A 49 -12.69 -10.80 -10.79
C GLY A 49 -12.36 -11.35 -9.40
N MET A 50 -11.26 -10.91 -8.79
CA MET A 50 -10.93 -11.29 -7.42
C MET A 50 -11.87 -10.70 -6.38
N ALA A 51 -12.29 -9.43 -6.53
CA ALA A 51 -13.26 -8.83 -5.63
C ALA A 51 -14.59 -9.61 -5.62
N PHE A 52 -15.07 -10.02 -6.81
CA PHE A 52 -16.25 -10.88 -6.93
C PHE A 52 -16.02 -12.27 -6.34
N LEU A 53 -14.87 -12.89 -6.61
CA LEU A 53 -14.54 -14.21 -6.08
C LEU A 53 -14.51 -14.23 -4.55
N LEU A 54 -13.84 -13.24 -3.94
CA LEU A 54 -13.80 -13.08 -2.49
C LEU A 54 -15.19 -12.77 -1.91
N THR A 55 -16.01 -12.00 -2.64
CA THR A 55 -17.41 -11.74 -2.24
C THR A 55 -18.20 -13.04 -2.18
N ILE A 56 -18.15 -13.88 -3.23
CA ILE A 56 -18.84 -15.17 -3.27
C ILE A 56 -18.38 -16.08 -2.13
N LEU A 57 -17.08 -16.08 -1.82
CA LEU A 57 -16.49 -16.88 -0.75
C LEU A 57 -16.95 -16.43 0.64
N LEU A 58 -16.97 -15.13 0.89
CA LEU A 58 -17.22 -14.56 2.23
C LEU A 58 -18.69 -14.25 2.50
N LEU A 59 -19.52 -14.07 1.46
CA LEU A 59 -20.94 -13.77 1.60
C LEU A 59 -21.70 -14.77 2.50
N PRO A 60 -21.58 -16.11 2.37
CA PRO A 60 -22.32 -17.02 3.25
C PRO A 60 -21.89 -16.92 4.72
N LEU A 61 -20.63 -16.55 4.97
CA LEU A 61 -20.11 -16.36 6.32
C LEU A 61 -20.59 -15.03 6.93
N LEU A 62 -20.72 -13.98 6.11
CA LEU A 62 -21.09 -12.64 6.54
C LEU A 62 -22.60 -12.40 6.57
N ALA A 63 -23.38 -13.15 5.79
CA ALA A 63 -24.83 -12.98 5.65
C ALA A 63 -25.61 -12.85 6.98
N PRO A 64 -25.31 -13.64 8.04
CA PRO A 64 -26.02 -13.51 9.32
C PRO A 64 -25.77 -12.20 10.06
N ALA A 65 -24.66 -11.52 9.77
CA ALA A 65 -24.26 -10.28 10.44
C ALA A 65 -24.64 -9.02 9.65
N LEU A 66 -25.16 -9.16 8.43
CA LEU A 66 -25.57 -8.03 7.60
C LEU A 66 -26.93 -7.48 8.04
N PRO A 67 -27.14 -6.15 7.95
CA PRO A 67 -28.42 -5.54 8.28
C PRO A 67 -29.51 -5.99 7.31
N ALA A 68 -30.77 -5.86 7.71
CA ALA A 68 -31.88 -6.03 6.79
C ALA A 68 -31.89 -4.93 5.72
N MET A 69 -32.43 -5.23 4.54
CA MET A 69 -32.57 -4.25 3.46
C MET A 69 -33.38 -3.03 3.95
N PRO A 70 -32.88 -1.80 3.82
CA PRO A 70 -33.57 -0.63 4.31
C PRO A 70 -34.66 -0.19 3.32
N ASP A 71 -35.77 0.33 3.86
CA ASP A 71 -36.90 0.80 3.04
C ASP A 71 -36.60 2.12 2.29
N SER A 72 -35.59 2.87 2.75
CA SER A 72 -35.24 4.16 2.17
C SER A 72 -34.03 4.06 1.23
N PRO A 73 -34.16 4.48 -0.05
CA PRO A 73 -33.05 4.46 -1.00
C PRO A 73 -31.84 5.31 -0.56
N ALA A 74 -32.09 6.41 0.15
CA ALA A 74 -31.03 7.27 0.67
C ALA A 74 -30.14 6.56 1.69
N LEU A 75 -30.73 5.73 2.56
CA LEU A 75 -29.99 4.98 3.57
C LEU A 75 -29.21 3.82 2.94
N LEU A 76 -29.76 3.18 1.90
CA LEU A 76 -29.03 2.21 1.08
C LEU A 76 -27.76 2.81 0.47
N VAL A 77 -27.87 3.98 -0.17
CA VAL A 77 -26.72 4.69 -0.74
C VAL A 77 -25.70 5.07 0.35
N GLY A 78 -26.18 5.53 1.51
CA GLY A 78 -25.33 5.83 2.67
C GLY A 78 -24.53 4.62 3.15
N TRP A 79 -25.16 3.45 3.26
CA TRP A 79 -24.49 2.22 3.66
C TRP A 79 -23.47 1.75 2.62
N ILE A 80 -23.80 1.79 1.33
CA ILE A 80 -22.84 1.47 0.26
C ILE A 80 -21.63 2.41 0.32
N GLY A 81 -21.88 3.72 0.50
CA GLY A 81 -20.81 4.71 0.65
C GLY A 81 -19.92 4.44 1.87
N GLY A 82 -20.52 4.04 3.00
CA GLY A 82 -19.79 3.67 4.21
C GLY A 82 -18.88 2.45 4.00
N GLU A 83 -19.39 1.40 3.36
CA GLU A 83 -18.62 0.20 3.03
C GLU A 83 -17.45 0.50 2.08
N ILE A 84 -17.66 1.36 1.07
CA ILE A 84 -16.60 1.83 0.17
C ILE A 84 -15.55 2.61 0.96
N LEU A 85 -15.95 3.52 1.84
CA LEU A 85 -15.03 4.33 2.64
C LEU A 85 -14.18 3.45 3.57
N ILE A 86 -14.79 2.46 4.22
CA ILE A 86 -14.08 1.48 5.05
C ILE A 86 -13.07 0.70 4.21
N GLY A 87 -13.47 0.22 3.03
CA GLY A 87 -12.57 -0.54 2.19
C GLY A 87 -11.41 0.30 1.62
N ILE A 88 -11.67 1.56 1.26
CA ILE A 88 -10.63 2.52 0.90
C ILE A 88 -9.65 2.70 2.07
N TRP A 89 -10.17 2.91 3.28
CA TRP A 89 -9.37 3.13 4.48
C TRP A 89 -8.45 1.93 4.79
N ILE A 90 -8.99 0.71 4.77
CA ILE A 90 -8.22 -0.53 5.00
C ILE A 90 -7.15 -0.71 3.92
N GLY A 91 -7.52 -0.56 2.64
CA GLY A 91 -6.59 -0.72 1.53
C GLY A 91 -5.47 0.32 1.56
N TRP A 92 -5.79 1.57 1.92
CA TRP A 92 -4.81 2.63 2.06
C TRP A 92 -3.86 2.41 3.24
N LEU A 93 -4.37 1.99 4.40
CA LEU A 93 -3.52 1.60 5.54
C LEU A 93 -2.58 0.46 5.20
N ALA A 94 -3.03 -0.53 4.41
CA ALA A 94 -2.17 -1.60 3.93
C ALA A 94 -1.05 -1.12 2.99
N ARG A 95 -1.27 -0.03 2.24
CA ARG A 95 -0.25 0.56 1.36
C ARG A 95 0.82 1.36 2.09
N LEU A 96 0.52 2.00 3.22
CA LEU A 96 1.46 2.90 3.89
C LEU A 96 2.84 2.25 4.16
N PRO A 97 2.91 1.03 4.74
CA PRO A 97 4.20 0.38 4.97
C PRO A 97 4.95 0.03 3.68
N MET A 98 4.21 -0.23 2.59
CA MET A 98 4.80 -0.54 1.27
C MET A 98 5.49 0.67 0.66
N LEU A 99 5.06 1.90 1.00
CA LEU A 99 5.67 3.14 0.51
C LEU A 99 7.05 3.40 1.13
N ALA A 100 7.39 2.77 2.25
CA ALA A 100 8.66 3.00 2.92
C ALA A 100 9.87 2.70 2.02
N LEU A 101 9.78 1.61 1.23
CA LEU A 101 10.86 1.15 0.36
C LEU A 101 11.11 2.10 -0.85
N PRO A 102 10.10 2.47 -1.67
CA PRO A 102 10.32 3.42 -2.76
C PRO A 102 10.65 4.84 -2.28
N ILE A 103 10.19 5.26 -1.10
CA ILE A 103 10.60 6.55 -0.51
C ILE A 103 12.08 6.50 -0.08
N ALA A 104 12.53 5.43 0.57
CA ALA A 104 13.94 5.23 0.91
C ALA A 104 14.83 5.25 -0.33
N ALA A 105 14.40 4.58 -1.40
CA ALA A 105 15.05 4.58 -2.69
C ALA A 105 15.09 5.98 -3.34
N GLN A 106 14.05 6.80 -3.16
CA GLN A 106 14.04 8.19 -3.61
C GLN A 106 15.09 9.02 -2.86
N PHE A 107 15.24 8.84 -1.54
CA PHE A 107 16.31 9.49 -0.78
C PHE A 107 17.70 9.07 -1.26
N ALA A 108 17.90 7.77 -1.50
CA ALA A 108 19.15 7.26 -2.05
C ALA A 108 19.45 7.85 -3.44
N ALA A 109 18.45 7.91 -4.31
CA ALA A 109 18.58 8.49 -5.65
C ALA A 109 18.94 9.97 -5.63
N GLY A 110 18.32 10.74 -4.73
CA GLY A 110 18.65 12.15 -4.53
C GLY A 110 20.08 12.35 -4.01
N ALA A 111 20.48 11.55 -3.01
CA ALA A 111 21.80 11.65 -2.38
C ALA A 111 22.96 11.22 -3.29
N LEU A 112 22.72 10.26 -4.19
CA LEU A 112 23.73 9.65 -5.05
C LEU A 112 23.72 10.17 -6.51
N GLY A 113 22.91 11.18 -6.80
CA GLY A 113 22.87 11.80 -8.13
C GLY A 113 22.11 11.01 -9.20
N PHE A 114 21.31 10.01 -8.82
CA PHE A 114 20.42 9.28 -9.75
C PHE A 114 19.16 10.08 -10.12
N SER A 115 18.92 11.23 -9.47
CA SER A 115 17.73 12.07 -9.62
C SER A 115 17.54 12.72 -10.99
N ASN A 116 18.55 12.74 -11.87
CA ASN A 116 18.42 13.27 -13.24
C ASN A 116 17.60 12.36 -14.18
N VAL A 117 17.25 11.14 -13.77
CA VAL A 117 16.34 10.26 -14.51
C VAL A 117 14.96 10.29 -13.84
N LEU A 118 14.25 11.41 -14.02
CA LEU A 118 12.87 11.52 -13.58
C LEU A 118 11.99 10.62 -14.46
N GLN A 119 11.35 9.65 -13.84
CA GLN A 119 10.35 8.80 -14.46
C GLN A 119 9.00 9.07 -13.81
N PRO A 120 7.93 9.24 -14.58
CA PRO A 120 6.61 9.36 -14.00
C PRO A 120 6.22 8.06 -13.26
N ASP A 121 5.86 8.19 -11.99
CA ASP A 121 5.24 7.13 -11.20
C ASP A 121 3.82 7.57 -10.82
N LEU A 122 2.86 6.65 -10.84
CA LEU A 122 1.45 6.95 -10.59
C LEU A 122 1.15 7.22 -9.11
N LEU A 123 1.98 6.71 -8.20
CA LEU A 123 1.83 6.88 -6.75
C LEU A 123 2.65 8.07 -6.22
N LEU A 124 3.88 8.23 -6.73
CA LEU A 124 4.81 9.29 -6.28
C LEU A 124 4.84 10.51 -7.20
N GLY A 125 4.22 10.43 -8.38
CA GLY A 125 4.10 11.52 -9.34
C GLY A 125 5.26 11.61 -10.35
N PRO A 126 5.28 12.66 -11.19
CA PRO A 126 6.25 12.86 -12.26
C PRO A 126 7.69 13.08 -11.79
N GLN A 127 7.91 13.25 -10.48
CA GLN A 127 9.21 13.53 -9.87
C GLN A 127 9.88 12.29 -9.26
N SER A 128 9.39 11.08 -9.59
CA SER A 128 9.98 9.84 -9.09
C SER A 128 11.29 9.51 -9.83
N SER A 129 12.24 8.92 -9.11
CA SER A 129 13.48 8.41 -9.70
C SER A 129 13.29 6.99 -10.24
N ALA A 130 14.10 6.60 -11.23
CA ALA A 130 14.14 5.22 -11.72
C ALA A 130 14.36 4.18 -10.59
N LEU A 131 15.18 4.54 -9.59
CA LEU A 131 15.43 3.67 -8.43
C LEU A 131 14.17 3.53 -7.57
N SER A 132 13.48 4.64 -7.29
CA SER A 132 12.20 4.61 -6.57
C SER A 132 11.18 3.73 -7.29
N ARG A 133 11.06 3.88 -8.63
CA ARG A 133 10.17 3.04 -9.45
C ARG A 133 10.51 1.55 -9.39
N LEU A 134 11.81 1.20 -9.43
CA LEU A 134 12.26 -0.19 -9.28
C LEU A 134 11.77 -0.78 -7.95
N PHE A 135 11.93 -0.05 -6.86
CA PHE A 135 11.49 -0.51 -5.54
C PHE A 135 9.97 -0.47 -5.35
N SER A 136 9.24 0.42 -6.03
CA SER A 136 7.77 0.41 -6.10
C SER A 136 7.25 -0.86 -6.77
N LEU A 137 7.97 -1.42 -7.75
CA LEU A 137 7.64 -2.70 -8.39
C LEU A 137 8.10 -3.90 -7.54
N ALA A 138 9.24 -3.78 -6.86
CA ALA A 138 9.77 -4.85 -6.01
C ALA A 138 8.93 -5.09 -4.75
N ALA A 139 8.45 -4.03 -4.08
CA ALA A 139 7.73 -4.17 -2.81
C ALA A 139 6.48 -5.08 -2.91
N PRO A 140 5.57 -4.93 -3.90
CA PRO A 140 4.44 -5.84 -4.06
C PRO A 140 4.87 -7.27 -4.40
N VAL A 141 5.92 -7.46 -5.20
CA VAL A 141 6.45 -8.79 -5.52
C VAL A 141 6.96 -9.48 -4.24
N LEU A 142 7.76 -8.77 -3.44
CA LEU A 142 8.28 -9.28 -2.18
C LEU A 142 7.17 -9.57 -1.18
N LEU A 143 6.14 -8.74 -1.10
CA LEU A 143 4.96 -8.99 -0.26
C LEU A 143 4.27 -10.32 -0.63
N LEU A 144 4.15 -10.60 -1.94
CA LEU A 144 3.53 -11.82 -2.43
C LEU A 144 4.42 -13.05 -2.21
N THR A 145 5.74 -12.94 -2.44
CA THR A 145 6.66 -14.07 -2.29
C THR A 145 7.01 -14.40 -0.84
N SER A 146 6.94 -13.42 0.07
CA SER A 146 7.19 -13.60 1.52
C SER A 146 5.98 -14.15 2.30
N GLY A 147 4.79 -14.20 1.69
CA GLY A 147 3.56 -14.59 2.38
C GLY A 147 2.92 -13.47 3.20
N LEU A 148 3.49 -12.26 3.21
CA LEU A 148 2.95 -11.11 3.95
C LEU A 148 1.57 -10.65 3.45
N TYR A 149 1.18 -11.04 2.23
CA TYR A 149 -0.17 -10.80 1.69
C TYR A 149 -1.31 -11.34 2.56
N ILE A 150 -1.04 -12.31 3.44
CA ILE A 150 -2.03 -12.85 4.39
C ILE A 150 -2.48 -11.77 5.38
N MET A 151 -1.60 -10.85 5.78
CA MET A 151 -1.91 -9.81 6.78
C MET A 151 -3.04 -8.87 6.35
N PRO A 152 -2.99 -8.21 5.18
CA PRO A 152 -4.09 -7.33 4.75
C PRO A 152 -5.38 -8.09 4.44
N LEU A 153 -5.30 -9.37 4.02
CA LEU A 153 -6.49 -10.21 3.82
C LEU A 153 -7.14 -10.59 5.16
N ALA A 154 -6.36 -10.94 6.18
CA ALA A 154 -6.87 -11.20 7.51
C ALA A 154 -7.53 -9.95 8.11
N ALA A 155 -6.89 -8.78 7.94
CA ALA A 155 -7.45 -7.50 8.36
C ALA A 155 -8.79 -7.19 7.68
N LEU A 156 -8.92 -7.48 6.38
CA LEU A 156 -10.18 -7.35 5.65
C LEU A 156 -11.29 -8.19 6.29
N VAL A 157 -11.03 -9.45 6.64
CA VAL A 157 -12.03 -10.33 7.27
C VAL A 157 -12.36 -9.84 8.68
N THR A 158 -11.37 -9.49 9.49
CA THR A 158 -11.58 -8.97 10.85
C THR A 158 -12.31 -7.61 10.83
N SER A 159 -12.19 -6.82 9.76
CA SER A 159 -12.88 -5.54 9.62
C SER A 159 -14.41 -5.65 9.74
N TYR A 160 -15.00 -6.79 9.39
CA TYR A 160 -16.45 -7.02 9.53
C TYR A 160 -16.90 -7.18 10.98
N ARG A 161 -15.98 -7.48 11.90
CA ARG A 161 -16.24 -7.51 13.34
C ARG A 161 -16.09 -6.13 14.00
N ILE A 162 -15.15 -5.33 13.50
CA ILE A 162 -14.86 -3.99 14.04
C ILE A 162 -15.85 -2.96 13.47
N PHE A 163 -16.05 -2.98 12.16
CA PHE A 163 -16.96 -2.08 11.45
C PHE A 163 -18.20 -2.85 11.00
N VAL A 164 -19.19 -2.90 11.89
CA VAL A 164 -20.46 -3.59 11.66
C VAL A 164 -21.22 -2.91 10.51
N PRO A 165 -21.57 -3.64 9.44
CA PRO A 165 -22.29 -3.06 8.31
C PRO A 165 -23.62 -2.43 8.73
N GLY A 166 -23.91 -1.25 8.18
CA GLY A 166 -25.12 -0.48 8.49
C GLY A 166 -25.04 0.43 9.73
N VAL A 167 -23.95 0.38 10.48
CA VAL A 167 -23.67 1.28 11.60
C VAL A 167 -22.69 2.37 11.15
N TRP A 168 -22.92 3.62 11.58
CA TRP A 168 -22.02 4.72 11.28
C TRP A 168 -20.69 4.59 12.03
N LEU A 169 -19.59 4.96 11.35
CA LEU A 169 -18.24 4.93 11.91
C LEU A 169 -18.11 5.89 13.09
N ALA A 170 -17.77 5.36 14.27
CA ALA A 170 -17.31 6.17 15.39
C ALA A 170 -15.86 6.62 15.13
N GLY A 171 -15.67 7.85 14.66
CA GLY A 171 -14.40 8.34 14.11
C GLY A 171 -13.26 8.62 15.11
N GLY A 172 -13.43 8.35 16.41
CA GLY A 172 -12.49 8.81 17.45
C GLY A 172 -11.08 8.23 17.35
N ASP A 173 -10.95 6.94 17.01
CA ASP A 173 -9.66 6.22 17.05
C ASP A 173 -9.06 5.97 15.64
N LEU A 174 -9.72 6.44 14.58
CA LEU A 174 -9.23 6.23 13.21
C LEU A 174 -8.04 7.15 12.87
N ALA A 175 -8.04 8.37 13.41
CA ALA A 175 -7.00 9.36 13.15
C ALA A 175 -5.66 8.98 13.79
N SER A 176 -5.68 8.47 15.03
CA SER A 176 -4.51 7.94 15.76
C SER A 176 -3.85 6.79 15.00
N ILE A 177 -4.65 5.84 14.50
CA ILE A 177 -4.17 4.71 13.70
C ILE A 177 -3.47 5.20 12.42
N VAL A 178 -4.09 6.15 11.72
CA VAL A 178 -3.51 6.73 10.49
C VAL A 178 -2.19 7.45 10.79
N VAL A 179 -2.16 8.30 11.81
CA VAL A 179 -0.94 9.03 12.19
C VAL A 179 0.17 8.05 12.56
N GLY A 180 -0.12 7.03 13.37
CA GLY A 180 0.84 5.99 13.72
C GLY A 180 1.40 5.27 12.48
N ALA A 181 0.53 4.79 11.59
CA ALA A 181 0.94 4.09 10.37
C ALA A 181 1.80 4.96 9.44
N VAL A 182 1.46 6.25 9.29
CA VAL A 182 2.27 7.19 8.51
C VAL A 182 3.62 7.44 9.16
N SER A 183 3.65 7.70 10.48
CA SER A 183 4.88 7.95 11.23
C SER A 183 5.84 6.76 11.18
N GLU A 184 5.34 5.54 11.39
CA GLU A 184 6.15 4.31 11.35
C GLU A 184 6.67 4.03 9.94
N SER A 185 5.83 4.18 8.92
CA SER A 185 6.24 3.99 7.51
C SER A 185 7.29 5.01 7.07
N PHE A 186 7.13 6.27 7.50
CA PHE A 186 8.10 7.33 7.22
C PHE A 186 9.41 7.11 7.98
N ALA A 187 9.36 6.75 9.26
CA ALA A 187 10.54 6.41 10.04
C ALA A 187 11.32 5.25 9.42
N LEU A 188 10.62 4.20 8.95
CA LEU A 188 11.23 3.10 8.21
C LEU A 188 11.90 3.59 6.93
N SER A 189 11.25 4.48 6.16
CA SER A 189 11.84 5.04 4.94
C SER A 189 13.14 5.81 5.20
N LEU A 190 13.21 6.58 6.30
CA LEU A 190 14.40 7.30 6.73
C LEU A 190 15.49 6.34 7.22
N GLN A 191 15.13 5.28 7.93
CA GLN A 191 16.08 4.29 8.43
C GLN A 191 16.73 3.53 7.27
N LEU A 192 15.94 3.11 6.28
CA LEU A 192 16.42 2.42 5.07
C LEU A 192 17.22 3.36 4.15
N GLY A 193 16.80 4.62 3.99
CA GLY A 193 17.47 5.62 3.17
C GLY A 193 18.69 6.28 3.84
N GLY A 194 18.75 6.25 5.17
CA GLY A 194 19.77 6.88 6.01
C GLY A 194 21.23 6.63 5.60
N PRO A 195 21.68 5.38 5.37
CA PRO A 195 23.06 5.13 4.98
C PRO A 195 23.45 5.79 3.65
N PHE A 196 22.52 5.89 2.69
CA PHE A 196 22.75 6.54 1.41
C PHE A 196 22.85 8.06 1.55
N VAL A 197 21.95 8.66 2.36
CA VAL A 197 21.98 10.09 2.66
C VAL A 197 23.28 10.46 3.37
N ALA A 198 23.71 9.69 4.36
CA ALA A 198 24.96 9.91 5.06
C ALA A 198 26.16 9.83 4.11
N ALA A 199 26.23 8.82 3.24
CA ALA A 199 27.28 8.68 2.23
C ALA A 199 27.29 9.87 1.26
N GLY A 200 26.11 10.31 0.79
CA GLY A 200 25.96 11.49 -0.06
C GLY A 200 26.45 12.77 0.62
N ILE A 201 26.10 12.99 1.89
CA ILE A 201 26.59 14.15 2.66
C ILE A 201 28.12 14.14 2.76
N VAL A 202 28.72 13.00 3.11
CA VAL A 202 30.19 12.85 3.19
C VAL A 202 30.84 13.14 1.85
N TRP A 203 30.26 12.63 0.75
CA TRP A 203 30.75 12.90 -0.59
C TRP A 203 30.71 14.39 -0.94
N GLN A 204 29.58 15.06 -0.67
CA GLN A 204 29.41 16.49 -0.96
C GLN A 204 30.37 17.36 -0.13
N ILE A 205 30.63 17.01 1.13
CA ILE A 205 31.65 17.67 1.96
C ILE A 205 33.04 17.47 1.33
N GLY A 206 33.38 16.24 0.93
CA GLY A 206 34.64 15.94 0.25
C GLY A 206 34.83 16.75 -1.03
N LEU A 207 33.79 16.84 -1.87
CA LEU A 207 33.81 17.68 -3.07
C LEU A 207 33.97 19.17 -2.75
N GLY A 208 33.32 19.65 -1.69
CA GLY A 208 33.49 21.04 -1.23
C GLY A 208 34.94 21.36 -0.86
N VAL A 209 35.65 20.42 -0.23
CA VAL A 209 37.08 20.55 0.07
C VAL A 209 37.91 20.55 -1.21
N VAL A 210 37.67 19.60 -2.13
CA VAL A 210 38.41 19.53 -3.40
C VAL A 210 38.19 20.77 -4.27
N ALA A 211 36.97 21.28 -4.33
CA ALA A 211 36.63 22.50 -5.07
C ALA A 211 37.36 23.74 -4.54
N ARG A 212 37.66 23.79 -3.23
CA ARG A 212 38.51 24.84 -2.63
C ARG A 212 39.99 24.67 -2.98
N LEU A 213 40.46 23.43 -3.08
CA LEU A 213 41.87 23.13 -3.39
C LEU A 213 42.21 23.34 -4.86
N VAL A 214 41.27 23.05 -5.77
CA VAL A 214 41.49 23.15 -7.22
C VAL A 214 40.37 23.96 -7.88
N PRO A 215 40.29 25.29 -7.61
CA PRO A 215 39.19 26.14 -8.07
C PRO A 215 39.16 26.39 -9.58
N GLN A 216 40.27 26.14 -10.27
CA GLN A 216 40.38 26.34 -11.73
C GLN A 216 39.74 25.20 -12.55
N LEU A 217 39.52 24.02 -11.96
CA LEU A 217 38.84 22.91 -12.62
C LEU A 217 37.34 22.93 -12.29
N GLN A 218 36.51 22.57 -13.29
CA GLN A 218 35.09 22.28 -13.05
C GLN A 218 34.96 20.93 -12.34
N VAL A 219 35.34 20.87 -11.06
CA VAL A 219 35.43 19.65 -10.23
C VAL A 219 34.13 18.83 -10.28
N TYR A 220 32.98 19.50 -10.41
CA TYR A 220 31.68 18.86 -10.52
C TYR A 220 31.58 17.87 -11.69
N PHE A 221 32.10 18.22 -12.88
CA PHE A 221 32.06 17.33 -14.05
C PHE A 221 32.91 16.07 -13.85
N ALA A 222 34.04 16.19 -13.16
CA ALA A 222 34.89 15.04 -12.83
C ALA A 222 34.31 14.19 -11.70
N ALA A 223 33.60 14.82 -10.76
CA ALA A 223 33.08 14.18 -9.56
C ALA A 223 31.76 13.43 -9.75
N MET A 224 30.88 13.91 -10.62
CA MET A 224 29.56 13.29 -10.84
C MET A 224 29.63 11.81 -11.26
N PRO A 225 30.48 11.40 -12.23
CA PRO A 225 30.63 9.99 -12.56
C PRO A 225 31.09 9.14 -11.36
N GLY A 226 31.98 9.68 -10.52
CA GLY A 226 32.45 9.03 -9.30
C GLY A 226 31.34 8.84 -8.27
N LEU A 227 30.49 9.86 -8.08
CA LEU A 227 29.33 9.80 -7.18
C LEU A 227 28.35 8.71 -7.62
N ILE A 228 28.03 8.67 -8.91
CA ILE A 228 27.09 7.69 -9.47
C ILE A 228 27.66 6.28 -9.33
N MET A 229 28.93 6.05 -9.69
CA MET A 229 29.55 4.73 -9.55
C MET A 229 29.66 4.29 -8.09
N GLY A 230 30.11 5.17 -7.19
CA GLY A 230 30.16 4.89 -5.76
C GLY A 230 28.78 4.61 -5.18
N GLY A 231 27.76 5.36 -5.63
CA GLY A 231 26.37 5.13 -5.28
C GLY A 231 25.84 3.78 -5.74
N LEU A 232 26.19 3.34 -6.95
CA LEU A 232 25.80 2.02 -7.47
C LEU A 232 26.45 0.89 -6.67
N VAL A 233 27.73 1.04 -6.31
CA VAL A 233 28.42 0.07 -5.43
C VAL A 233 27.76 0.02 -4.06
N LEU A 234 27.46 1.19 -3.47
CA LEU A 234 26.79 1.27 -2.17
C LEU A 234 25.41 0.61 -2.22
N LEU A 235 24.64 0.87 -3.29
CA LEU A 235 23.35 0.24 -3.52
C LEU A 235 23.48 -1.28 -3.67
N ALA A 236 24.46 -1.76 -4.44
CA ALA A 236 24.69 -3.18 -4.60
C ALA A 236 24.99 -3.87 -3.26
N LEU A 237 25.81 -3.24 -2.40
CA LEU A 237 26.17 -3.77 -1.09
C LEU A 237 25.01 -3.73 -0.08
N LEU A 238 24.20 -2.67 -0.09
CA LEU A 238 23.16 -2.45 0.91
C LEU A 238 21.77 -2.98 0.51
N SER A 239 21.53 -3.22 -0.79
CA SER A 239 20.21 -3.59 -1.30
C SER A 239 19.61 -4.81 -0.61
N ALA A 240 20.38 -5.90 -0.45
CA ALA A 240 19.92 -7.11 0.22
C ALA A 240 19.53 -6.85 1.69
N GLY A 241 20.36 -6.10 2.42
CA GLY A 241 20.07 -5.73 3.80
C GLY A 241 18.86 -4.79 3.92
N MET A 242 18.70 -3.88 2.97
CA MET A 242 17.55 -2.97 2.90
C MET A 242 16.24 -3.73 2.67
N LEU A 243 16.24 -4.71 1.76
CA LEU A 243 15.07 -5.55 1.50
C LEU A 243 14.72 -6.44 2.70
N ALA A 244 15.72 -7.10 3.30
CA ALA A 244 15.51 -7.95 4.48
C ALA A 244 15.03 -7.13 5.70
N GLY A 245 15.61 -5.94 5.90
CA GLY A 245 15.21 -5.00 6.96
C GLY A 245 13.77 -4.52 6.75
N TRP A 246 13.40 -4.17 5.52
CA TRP A 246 12.02 -3.82 5.17
C TRP A 246 11.06 -4.96 5.48
N GLU A 247 11.33 -6.18 4.99
CA GLU A 247 10.47 -7.35 5.20
C GLU A 247 10.23 -7.63 6.70
N ALA A 248 11.30 -7.59 7.50
CA ALA A 248 11.21 -7.77 8.96
C ALA A 248 10.36 -6.68 9.63
N SER A 249 10.52 -5.42 9.21
CA SER A 249 9.76 -4.29 9.76
C SER A 249 8.30 -4.29 9.35
N ILE A 250 7.95 -4.71 8.13
CA ILE A 250 6.55 -4.82 7.70
C ILE A 250 5.77 -5.78 8.60
N ALA A 251 6.39 -6.89 9.00
CA ALA A 251 5.75 -7.87 9.86
C ALA A 251 5.39 -7.30 11.24
N THR A 252 6.17 -6.34 11.75
CA THR A 252 5.97 -5.71 13.07
C THR A 252 5.12 -4.44 13.02
N ILE A 253 5.34 -3.59 12.01
CA ILE A 253 4.70 -2.26 11.83
C ILE A 253 3.28 -2.39 11.29
N SER A 254 2.88 -3.57 10.80
CA SER A 254 1.55 -3.72 10.20
C SER A 254 0.47 -3.16 11.16
N PRO A 255 -0.36 -2.20 10.71
CA PRO A 255 -1.42 -1.60 11.54
C PRO A 255 -2.48 -2.63 11.96
N PHE A 256 -2.34 -3.86 11.45
CA PHE A 256 -3.20 -5.00 11.66
C PHE A 256 -2.64 -6.00 12.70
N SER A 257 -1.45 -5.77 13.25
CA SER A 257 -0.82 -6.65 14.25
C SER A 257 -1.67 -6.84 15.51
N GLY A 258 -2.44 -5.82 15.90
CA GLY A 258 -3.39 -5.85 17.02
C GLY A 258 -4.76 -6.46 16.70
N MET A 259 -5.03 -6.89 15.46
CA MET A 259 -6.31 -7.47 15.02
C MET A 259 -6.31 -9.01 14.97
N ARG A 260 -5.28 -9.65 15.55
CA ARG A 260 -5.16 -11.11 15.67
C ARG A 260 -5.90 -11.65 16.87
#